data_AF-R4JZ34-F1
#
_entry.id   AF-R4JZ34-F1
#
_cell.length_a   1.000
_cell.length_b   1.000
_cell.length_c   1.000
_cell.angle_alpha   90.00
_cell.angle_beta   90.00
_cell.angle_gamma   90.00
#
_symmetry.space_group_name_H-M   'P 1'
#
loop_
_entity.id
_entity.type
_entity.pdbx_description
1 polymer ?
#
loop_
_entity_poly.entity_id
_entity_poly.type
_entity_poly.pdbx_seq_one_letter_code
_entity_poly.pdbx_strand_id
1 'polypeptide(L)' 'MIKGICINNIAIDSKDAVRLCNFYTELLGGDSCIMGNCATLRTQLGLELLFMEADFEYVKP' A
#
# COMPACT_ATOMS: atom_id res chain seq x y z
N MET A 1 -15.29 10.48 -11.61
CA MET A 1 -13.97 10.28 -12.22
C MET A 1 -14.05 10.63 -13.71
N ILE A 2 -13.04 11.31 -14.26
CA ILE A 2 -12.95 11.61 -15.70
C ILE A 2 -12.64 10.32 -16.46
N LYS A 3 -13.30 10.06 -17.59
CA LYS A 3 -13.08 8.85 -18.40
C LYS A 3 -11.61 8.73 -18.79
N GLY A 4 -10.97 7.61 -18.42
CA GLY A 4 -9.55 7.36 -18.67
C GLY A 4 -8.60 7.86 -17.58
N ILE A 5 -9.10 8.52 -16.53
CA ILE A 5 -8.29 8.89 -15.36
C ILE A 5 -8.60 7.91 -14.22
N CYS A 6 -7.57 7.24 -13.72
CA CYS A 6 -7.61 6.40 -12.53
C CYS A 6 -6.66 6.93 -11.45
N ILE A 7 -6.95 6.56 -10.20
CA ILE A 7 -5.98 6.70 -9.11
C ILE A 7 -4.89 5.66 -9.37
N ASN A 8 -3.65 6.11 -9.52
CA ASN A 8 -2.52 5.21 -9.69
C ASN A 8 -2.22 4.47 -8.38
N ASN A 9 -2.08 5.23 -7.29
CA ASN A 9 -1.72 4.67 -6.01
C ASN A 9 -2.28 5.43 -4.80
N ILE A 10 -2.23 4.77 -3.64
CA ILE A 10 -2.51 5.32 -2.32
C ILE A 10 -1.31 5.02 -1.43
N ALA A 11 -0.68 6.06 -0.89
CA ALA A 11 0.37 5.92 0.11
C ALA A 11 -0.25 5.80 1.52
N ILE A 12 0.29 4.90 2.33
CA ILE A 12 -0.20 4.56 3.66
C ILE A 12 0.98 4.60 4.62
N ASP A 13 0.97 5.58 5.51
CA ASP A 13 1.91 5.63 6.63
C ASP A 13 1.57 4.55 7.65
N SER A 14 2.58 3.83 8.10
CA SER A 14 2.43 2.67 8.95
C SER A 14 3.61 2.52 9.88
N LYS A 15 3.41 1.80 11.00
CA LYS A 15 4.48 1.50 11.96
C LYS A 15 5.46 0.42 11.45
N ASP A 16 4.97 -0.43 10.56
CA ASP A 16 5.73 -1.54 9.99
C ASP A 16 5.14 -1.81 8.60
N ALA A 17 5.77 -1.21 7.59
CA ALA A 17 5.30 -1.18 6.22
C ALA A 17 5.21 -2.58 5.62
N VAL A 18 6.23 -3.40 5.87
CA VAL A 18 6.32 -4.76 5.32
C VAL A 18 5.24 -5.64 5.93
N ARG A 19 5.08 -5.60 7.26
CA ARG A 19 4.07 -6.40 7.94
C ARG A 19 2.66 -6.02 7.51
N LEU A 20 2.37 -4.73 7.38
CA LEU A 20 1.04 -4.28 6.94
C LEU A 20 0.77 -4.65 5.48
N CYS A 21 1.78 -4.53 4.60
CA CYS A 21 1.69 -4.96 3.22
C CYS A 21 1.36 -6.46 3.12
N ASN A 22 2.06 -7.31 3.87
CA ASN A 22 1.82 -8.75 3.88
C ASN A 22 0.41 -9.09 4.36
N PHE A 23 -0.04 -8.44 5.45
CA PHE A 23 -1.41 -8.59 5.95
C PHE A 23 -2.46 -8.29 4.87
N TYR A 24 -2.34 -7.16 4.16
CA TYR A 24 -3.29 -6.81 3.12
C TYR A 24 -3.15 -7.67 1.85
N THR A 25 -1.95 -8.18 1.56
CA THR A 25 -1.72 -9.10 0.45
C THR A 25 -2.51 -10.40 0.69
N GLU A 26 -2.40 -10.96 1.89
CA GLU A 26 -3.15 -12.15 2.30
C GLU A 26 -4.67 -11.90 2.36
N LEU A 27 -5.09 -10.74 2.87
CA LEU A 27 -6.50 -10.39 3.02
C LEU A 27 -7.20 -10.15 1.67
N LEU A 28 -6.53 -9.48 0.73
CA LEU A 28 -7.14 -9.01 -0.52
C LEU A 28 -6.79 -9.87 -1.75
N GLY A 29 -5.81 -10.77 -1.64
CA GLY A 29 -5.45 -11.70 -2.72
C GLY A 29 -4.78 -11.02 -3.93
N GLY A 30 -3.86 -10.08 -3.66
CA GLY A 30 -3.06 -9.40 -4.67
C GLY A 30 -1.58 -9.79 -4.65
N ASP A 31 -0.75 -9.04 -5.37
CA ASP A 31 0.69 -9.28 -5.48
C ASP A 31 1.47 -8.27 -4.64
N SER A 32 2.39 -8.74 -3.80
CA SER A 32 3.35 -7.89 -3.10
C SER A 32 4.57 -7.60 -3.98
N CYS A 33 4.97 -6.35 -4.11
CA CYS A 33 6.19 -5.93 -4.81
C CYS A 33 6.87 -4.76 -4.08
N ILE A 34 8.03 -4.34 -4.59
CA ILE A 34 8.72 -3.13 -4.14
C ILE A 34 8.59 -2.06 -5.23
N MET A 35 8.05 -0.89 -4.86
CA MET A 35 7.97 0.28 -5.74
C MET A 35 8.55 1.49 -5.03
N GLY A 36 9.56 2.13 -5.63
CA GLY A 36 10.17 3.34 -5.05
C GLY A 36 10.67 3.15 -3.61
N ASN A 37 11.25 1.98 -3.30
CA ASN A 37 11.67 1.55 -1.95
C ASN A 37 10.53 1.33 -0.93
N CYS A 38 9.27 1.31 -1.36
CA CYS A 38 8.12 1.05 -0.51
C CYS A 38 7.59 -0.38 -0.73
N ALA A 39 7.21 -1.05 0.36
CA ALA A 39 6.44 -2.29 0.28
C ALA A 39 5.08 -1.98 -0.34
N THR A 40 4.71 -2.68 -1.41
CA THR A 40 3.55 -2.31 -2.23
C THR A 40 2.67 -3.52 -2.48
N LEU A 41 1.36 -3.37 -2.25
CA LEU A 41 0.36 -4.32 -2.72
C LEU A 41 -0.24 -3.81 -4.03
N ARG A 42 -0.10 -4.61 -5.09
CA ARG A 42 -0.87 -4.41 -6.33
C ARG A 42 -2.14 -5.25 -6.28
N THR A 43 -3.27 -4.57 -6.27
CA THR A 43 -4.58 -5.22 -6.33
C THR A 43 -4.88 -5.75 -7.74
N GLN A 44 -5.85 -6.66 -7.86
CA GLN A 44 -6.27 -7.22 -9.15
C GLN A 44 -6.85 -6.16 -10.13
N LEU A 45 -7.29 -5.02 -9.61
CA LEU A 45 -7.81 -3.89 -10.41
C LEU A 45 -6.71 -2.92 -10.84
N GLY A 46 -5.45 -3.20 -10.51
CA GLY A 46 -4.30 -2.36 -10.85
C GLY A 46 -4.07 -1.18 -9.90
N LEU A 47 -4.88 -1.00 -8.84
CA LEU A 47 -4.58 -0.04 -7.78
C LEU A 47 -3.39 -0.51 -6.95
N GLU A 48 -2.48 0.40 -6.65
CA GLU A 48 -1.28 0.16 -5.85
C GLU A 48 -1.42 0.80 -4.46
N LEU A 49 -1.27 -0.01 -3.41
CA LEU A 49 -1.19 0.48 -2.03
C LEU A 49 0.28 0.46 -1.60
N LEU A 50 0.86 1.64 -1.40
CA LEU A 50 2.25 1.80 -0.96
C LEU A 50 2.27 1.96 0.54
N PHE A 51 2.88 1.01 1.22
CA PHE A 51 3.08 1.05 2.65
C PHE A 51 4.44 1.68 2.95
N MET A 52 4.42 2.73 3.75
CA MET A 52 5.58 3.52 4.13
C MET A 52 5.76 3.45 5.64
N GLU A 53 7.02 3.50 6.08
CA GLU A 53 7.32 3.73 7.49
C GLU A 53 6.97 5.18 7.82
N ALA A 54 6.14 5.38 8.83
CA ALA A 54 5.77 6.70 9.29
C ALA A 54 7.02 7.46 9.80
N ASP A 55 7.18 8.71 9.38
CA ASP A 55 8.21 9.62 9.89
C ASP A 55 7.78 10.35 11.19
N PHE A 56 6.60 9.99 11.70
CA PHE A 56 6.03 10.47 12.95
C PHE A 56 5.82 9.32 13.94
N GLU A 57 5.70 9.67 15.23
CA GLU A 57 5.39 8.68 16.26
C GLU A 57 4.00 8.06 15.99
N TYR A 58 4.00 6.76 15.67
CA TYR A 58 2.76 6.02 15.51
C TYR A 58 2.01 5.93 16.84
N VAL A 59 0.88 6.62 16.94
CA VAL A 59 -0.02 6.54 18.09
C VAL A 59 -0.98 5.37 17.86
N LYS A 60 -1.00 4.42 18.80
CA LYS A 60 -1.94 3.29 18.75
C LYS A 60 -3.39 3.80 18.91
N PRO A 61 -4.36 3.21 18.18
CA PRO A 61 -5.79 3.51 18.38
C PRO A 61 -6.27 3.23 19.80
#